data_AF-A0A5D4QNA5-F1
#
_entry.id   AF-A0A5D4QNA5-F1
#
_cell.length_a   1.000
_cell.length_b   1.000
_cell.length_c   1.000
_cell.angle_alpha   90.00
_cell.angle_beta   90.00
_cell.angle_gamma   90.00
#
_symmetry.space_group_name_H-M   'P 1'
#
loop_
_entity.id
_entity.type
_entity.pdbx_description
1 polymer ?
#
loop_
_entity_poly.entity_id
_entity_poly.type
_entity_poly.pdbx_seq_one_letter_code
_entity_poly.pdbx_strand_id
1 'polypeptide(L)'
;MLTKNNSIQRDQIEMIALDQLVPSNHLVRKVEAAIDFSFIYPLVKDMYSEVGRPSIDPVVLIKMTFIQYLFGIRSMRKTIEEIETNMAYRWFLGFGFYDKVPHFSTFGKNYERRFKDSDLFELIFY
;
A
#
# COMPACT_ATOMS: atom_id res chain seq x y z
N MET A 1 -39.12 -8.19 -8.40
CA MET A 1 -39.70 -7.16 -7.50
C MET A 1 -38.66 -6.08 -7.28
N LEU A 2 -39.08 -4.81 -7.25
CA LEU A 2 -38.17 -3.68 -7.08
C LEU A 2 -38.09 -3.31 -5.59
N THR A 3 -36.92 -3.50 -4.98
CA THR A 3 -36.69 -3.16 -3.57
C THR A 3 -36.18 -1.72 -3.49
N LYS A 4 -36.92 -0.84 -2.82
CA LYS A 4 -36.46 0.54 -2.53
C LYS A 4 -35.64 0.53 -1.25
N ASN A 5 -34.34 0.85 -1.35
CA ASN A 5 -33.48 1.03 -0.20
C ASN A 5 -33.63 2.45 0.36
N ASN A 6 -34.28 2.58 1.51
CA ASN A 6 -34.22 3.78 2.34
C ASN A 6 -32.87 3.76 3.06
N SER A 7 -32.03 4.76 2.81
CA SER A 7 -30.58 4.80 3.10
C SER A 7 -30.18 4.83 4.58
N ILE A 8 -30.49 3.78 5.34
CA ILE A 8 -30.31 3.71 6.81
C ILE A 8 -28.97 3.08 7.23
N GLN A 9 -28.27 2.36 6.35
CA GLN A 9 -27.05 1.62 6.72
C GLN A 9 -25.77 2.47 6.85
N ARG A 10 -25.78 3.78 6.56
CA ARG A 10 -24.53 4.58 6.56
C ARG A 10 -23.97 4.87 7.95
N ASP A 11 -24.83 4.87 8.97
CA ASP A 11 -24.46 5.23 10.35
C ASP A 11 -24.33 4.01 11.28
N GLN A 12 -24.29 2.80 10.70
CA GLN A 12 -24.18 1.57 11.48
C GLN A 12 -22.75 1.34 11.98
N ILE A 13 -22.63 0.78 13.18
CA ILE A 13 -21.34 0.34 13.74
C ILE A 13 -21.28 -1.18 13.60
N GLU A 14 -20.29 -1.67 12.87
CA GLU A 14 -20.05 -3.09 12.67
C GLU A 14 -18.66 -3.49 13.17
N MET A 15 -18.55 -4.66 13.80
CA MET A 15 -17.27 -5.29 14.11
C MET A 15 -16.89 -6.18 12.93
N ILE A 16 -15.94 -5.72 12.11
CA ILE A 16 -15.50 -6.43 10.92
C ILE A 16 -13.97 -6.53 10.88
N ALA A 17 -13.45 -7.66 10.42
CA ALA A 17 -12.03 -7.80 10.12
C ALA A 17 -11.74 -7.17 8.75
N LEU A 18 -10.65 -6.42 8.63
CA LEU A 18 -10.23 -5.84 7.34
C LEU A 18 -10.10 -6.91 6.24
N ASP A 19 -9.66 -8.11 6.61
CA ASP A 19 -9.58 -9.26 5.70
C ASP A 19 -10.92 -9.61 5.05
N GLN A 20 -12.03 -9.50 5.78
CA GLN A 20 -13.37 -9.81 5.26
C GLN A 20 -13.86 -8.80 4.21
N LEU A 21 -13.27 -7.60 4.16
CA LEU A 21 -13.61 -6.56 3.20
C LEU A 21 -12.91 -6.73 1.84
N VAL A 22 -11.93 -7.64 1.75
CA VAL A 22 -11.17 -7.87 0.53
C VAL A 22 -11.57 -9.22 -0.07
N PRO A 23 -12.25 -9.23 -1.25
CA PRO A 23 -12.66 -10.47 -1.90
C PRO A 23 -11.49 -11.45 -2.08
N SER A 24 -11.74 -12.73 -1.85
CA SER A 24 -10.71 -13.79 -1.94
C SER A 24 -10.04 -13.86 -3.32
N ASN A 25 -10.78 -13.52 -4.38
CA ASN A 25 -10.31 -13.50 -5.77
C ASN A 25 -9.69 -12.15 -6.21
N HIS A 26 -9.58 -11.16 -5.31
CA HIS A 26 -9.05 -9.84 -5.63
C HIS A 26 -7.57 -9.91 -6.02
N LEU A 27 -7.15 -9.06 -6.96
CA LEU A 27 -5.79 -9.08 -7.52
C LEU A 27 -4.70 -8.93 -6.44
N VAL A 28 -4.89 -8.01 -5.49
CA VAL A 28 -3.91 -7.79 -4.40
C VAL A 28 -3.66 -9.05 -3.57
N ARG A 29 -4.67 -9.92 -3.37
CA ARG A 29 -4.49 -11.19 -2.65
C ARG A 29 -3.65 -12.17 -3.47
N LYS A 30 -3.85 -12.20 -4.79
CA LYS A 30 -3.05 -13.02 -5.70
C LYS A 30 -1.59 -12.56 -5.70
N VAL A 31 -1.36 -11.26 -5.70
CA VAL A 31 -0.02 -10.67 -5.64
C VAL A 31 0.65 -10.96 -4.29
N GLU A 32 -0.05 -10.74 -3.18
CA GLU A 32 0.46 -11.04 -1.83
C GLU A 32 0.84 -12.52 -1.68
N ALA A 33 0.06 -13.43 -2.26
CA ALA A 33 0.36 -14.85 -2.23
C ALA A 33 1.48 -15.28 -3.18
N ALA A 34 1.73 -14.51 -4.24
CA ALA A 34 2.71 -14.86 -5.28
C ALA A 34 4.11 -14.30 -5.01
N ILE A 35 4.23 -13.24 -4.20
CA ILE A 35 5.48 -12.52 -3.98
C ILE A 35 5.76 -12.45 -2.48
N ASP A 36 6.88 -13.06 -2.05
CA ASP A 36 7.41 -12.82 -0.71
C ASP A 36 8.21 -11.52 -0.69
N PHE A 37 7.58 -10.42 -0.29
CA PHE A 37 8.21 -9.10 -0.25
C PHE A 37 9.39 -8.96 0.74
N SER A 38 9.68 -9.97 1.56
CA SER A 38 10.83 -9.95 2.48
C SER A 38 12.17 -9.79 1.74
N PHE A 39 12.24 -10.14 0.45
CA PHE A 39 13.42 -9.95 -0.39
C PHE A 39 13.86 -8.47 -0.49
N ILE A 40 12.97 -7.52 -0.21
CA ILE A 40 13.29 -6.08 -0.27
C ILE A 40 14.25 -5.68 0.86
N TYR A 41 14.12 -6.26 2.05
CA TYR A 41 14.93 -5.89 3.21
C TYR A 41 16.45 -6.01 2.97
N PRO A 42 16.99 -7.13 2.43
CA PRO A 42 18.41 -7.19 2.11
C PRO A 42 18.82 -6.21 1.01
N LEU A 43 17.97 -5.94 0.01
CA LEU A 43 18.28 -5.00 -1.08
C LEU A 43 18.44 -3.56 -0.59
N VAL A 44 17.68 -3.18 0.45
CA VAL A 44 17.66 -1.81 0.95
C VAL A 44 18.46 -1.60 2.22
N LYS A 45 19.08 -2.65 2.77
CA LYS A 45 19.73 -2.61 4.08
C LYS A 45 20.73 -1.45 4.21
N ASP A 46 21.62 -1.30 3.24
CA ASP A 46 22.68 -0.29 3.27
C ASP A 46 22.17 1.15 3.03
N MET A 47 20.91 1.31 2.63
CA MET A 47 20.25 2.61 2.43
C MET A 47 19.56 3.11 3.70
N TYR A 48 19.55 2.32 4.79
CA TYR A 48 18.84 2.60 6.02
C TYR A 48 19.80 2.58 7.22
N SER A 49 19.64 3.54 8.13
CA SER A 49 20.39 3.57 9.38
C SER A 49 19.73 2.65 10.42
N GLU A 50 20.54 1.92 11.20
CA GLU A 50 20.09 1.15 12.35
C GLU A 50 19.73 2.04 13.56
N VAL A 51 20.13 3.31 13.54
CA VAL A 51 19.92 4.29 14.62
C VAL A 51 19.09 5.47 14.12
N GLY A 52 18.16 5.95 14.97
CA GLY A 52 17.40 7.18 14.75
C GLY A 52 15.89 6.94 14.70
N ARG A 53 15.15 7.92 14.16
CA ARG A 53 13.70 7.80 13.98
C ARG A 53 13.40 6.76 12.89
N PRO A 54 12.57 5.74 13.17
CA PRO A 54 12.13 4.80 12.14
C PRO A 54 11.47 5.54 10.99
N SER A 55 11.91 5.25 9.77
CA SER A 55 11.18 5.69 8.57
C SER A 55 10.00 4.76 8.30
N ILE A 56 9.26 5.06 7.24
CA ILE A 56 8.29 4.11 6.68
C ILE A 56 9.05 2.84 6.27
N ASP A 57 8.38 1.70 6.43
CA ASP A 57 8.87 0.41 5.97
C ASP A 57 9.15 0.45 4.45
N PRO A 58 10.36 0.07 3.99
CA PRO A 58 10.66 -0.02 2.57
C PRO A 58 9.69 -0.93 1.80
N VAL A 59 9.21 -2.03 2.39
CA VAL A 59 8.24 -2.94 1.77
C VAL A 59 6.94 -2.20 1.45
N VAL A 60 6.47 -1.35 2.37
CA VAL A 60 5.27 -0.53 2.16
C VAL A 60 5.46 0.42 0.98
N LEU A 61 6.62 1.10 0.90
CA LEU A 61 6.92 2.03 -0.20
C LEU A 61 6.91 1.30 -1.56
N ILE A 62 7.52 0.12 -1.63
CA ILE A 62 7.52 -0.68 -2.85
C ILE A 62 6.11 -1.20 -3.16
N LYS A 63 5.37 -1.73 -2.19
CA LYS A 63 3.97 -2.16 -2.40
C LYS A 63 3.07 -1.02 -2.89
N MET A 64 3.30 0.22 -2.46
CA MET A 64 2.61 1.40 -3.02
C MET A 64 2.92 1.58 -4.51
N THR A 65 4.16 1.34 -4.94
CA THR A 65 4.49 1.35 -6.38
C THR A 65 3.86 0.18 -7.13
N PHE A 66 3.75 -1.01 -6.52
CA PHE A 66 2.97 -2.12 -7.09
C PHE A 66 1.51 -1.74 -7.30
N ILE A 67 0.85 -1.13 -6.31
CA ILE A 67 -0.54 -0.65 -6.47
C ILE A 67 -0.62 0.31 -7.66
N GLN A 68 0.31 1.27 -7.74
CA GLN A 68 0.33 2.23 -8.83
C GLN A 68 0.42 1.55 -10.20
N TYR A 69 1.35 0.62 -10.39
CA TYR A 69 1.56 -0.06 -11.67
C TYR A 69 0.43 -1.05 -12.01
N LEU A 70 0.04 -1.91 -11.05
CA LEU A 70 -0.97 -2.96 -11.27
C LEU A 70 -2.34 -2.39 -11.62
N PHE A 71 -2.70 -1.24 -11.03
CA PHE A 71 -4.00 -0.61 -11.25
C PHE A 71 -3.93 0.60 -12.19
N GLY A 72 -2.77 0.87 -12.79
CA GLY A 72 -2.61 1.95 -13.79
C GLY A 72 -2.85 3.36 -13.26
N ILE A 73 -2.52 3.61 -11.99
CA ILE A 73 -2.74 4.91 -11.35
C ILE A 73 -1.65 5.88 -11.82
N ARG A 74 -2.06 7.04 -12.36
CA ARG A 74 -1.13 7.95 -13.07
C ARG A 74 -0.14 8.71 -12.18
N SER A 75 -0.33 8.72 -10.86
CA SER A 75 0.56 9.46 -9.95
C SER A 75 0.56 8.89 -8.54
N MET A 76 1.67 9.07 -7.83
CA MET A 76 1.79 8.60 -6.44
C MET A 76 0.87 9.36 -5.50
N ARG A 77 0.63 10.66 -5.77
CA ARG A 77 -0.36 11.44 -5.03
C ARG A 77 -1.76 10.82 -5.15
N LYS A 78 -2.18 10.46 -6.36
CA LYS A 78 -3.46 9.78 -6.57
C LYS A 78 -3.50 8.39 -5.94
N THR A 79 -2.37 7.67 -5.98
CA THR A 79 -2.24 6.35 -5.34
C THR A 79 -2.49 6.45 -3.83
N ILE A 80 -1.94 7.48 -3.18
CA ILE A 80 -2.15 7.74 -1.75
C ILE A 80 -3.60 8.11 -1.43
N GLU A 81 -4.22 8.98 -2.22
CA GLU A 81 -5.66 9.30 -2.08
C GLU A 81 -6.53 8.04 -2.19
N GLU A 82 -6.18 7.10 -3.07
CA GLU A 82 -6.90 5.83 -3.18
C GLU A 82 -6.63 4.91 -1.98
N ILE A 83 -5.40 4.86 -1.46
CA ILE A 83 -5.07 4.06 -0.24
C ILE A 83 -5.84 4.57 0.99
N GLU A 84 -6.17 5.86 1.06
CA GLU A 84 -6.96 6.40 2.16
C GLU A 84 -8.37 5.81 2.23
N THR A 85 -8.94 5.42 1.09
CA THR A 85 -10.36 5.02 0.98
C THR A 85 -10.57 3.57 0.52
N ASN A 86 -9.58 2.98 -0.15
CA ASN A 86 -9.67 1.63 -0.71
C ASN A 86 -9.15 0.57 0.27
N MET A 87 -10.06 -0.21 0.83
CA MET A 87 -9.74 -1.23 1.83
C MET A 87 -8.85 -2.35 1.29
N ALA A 88 -8.92 -2.67 0.00
CA ALA A 88 -8.04 -3.68 -0.60
C ALA A 88 -6.59 -3.20 -0.66
N TYR A 89 -6.37 -1.92 -0.91
CA TYR A 89 -5.03 -1.33 -0.91
C TYR A 89 -4.46 -1.24 0.49
N ARG A 90 -5.28 -0.84 1.47
CA ARG A 90 -4.89 -0.84 2.88
C ARG A 90 -4.50 -2.24 3.36
N TRP A 91 -5.33 -3.24 3.05
CA TRP A 91 -5.05 -4.64 3.36
C TRP A 91 -3.73 -5.10 2.76
N PHE A 92 -3.46 -4.77 1.49
CA PHE A 92 -2.21 -5.14 0.82
C PHE A 92 -0.97 -4.50 1.46
N LEU A 93 -1.12 -3.27 1.96
CA LEU A 93 -0.07 -2.54 2.67
C LEU A 93 0.05 -2.91 4.16
N GLY A 94 -0.84 -3.76 4.68
CA GLY A 94 -0.88 -4.10 6.11
C GLY A 94 -1.41 -2.96 6.99
N PHE A 95 -2.14 -2.00 6.44
CA PHE A 95 -2.73 -0.88 7.18
C PHE A 95 -4.14 -1.23 7.68
N GLY A 96 -4.36 -1.10 8.98
CA GLY A 96 -5.68 -1.09 9.60
C GLY A 96 -6.48 0.17 9.26
N PHE A 97 -7.72 0.25 9.73
CA PHE A 97 -8.63 1.38 9.43
C PHE A 97 -8.11 2.74 9.94
N TYR A 98 -7.41 2.74 11.07
CA TYR A 98 -6.94 3.98 11.72
C TYR A 98 -5.49 4.34 11.42
N ASP A 99 -4.78 3.48 10.68
CA ASP A 99 -3.38 3.74 10.35
C ASP A 99 -3.25 4.96 9.46
N LYS A 100 -2.24 5.79 9.71
CA LYS A 100 -2.01 6.96 8.87
C LYS A 100 -1.31 6.54 7.58
N VAL A 101 -1.91 6.88 6.46
CA VAL A 101 -1.27 6.72 5.16
C VAL A 101 -0.13 7.75 5.04
N PRO A 102 1.05 7.36 4.55
CA PRO A 102 2.11 8.30 4.25
C PRO A 102 1.66 9.44 3.34
N HIS A 103 2.04 10.67 3.68
CA HIS A 103 1.85 11.80 2.78
C HIS A 103 2.73 11.65 1.51
N PHE A 104 2.27 12.17 0.37
CA PHE A 104 2.96 12.00 -0.92
C PHE A 104 4.39 12.52 -0.91
N SER A 105 4.65 13.60 -0.16
CA SER A 105 5.99 14.15 -0.04
C SER A 105 6.94 13.22 0.72
N THR A 106 6.43 12.34 1.59
CA THR A 106 7.26 11.35 2.27
C THR A 106 7.74 10.28 1.31
N PHE A 107 6.89 9.83 0.38
CA PHE A 107 7.33 8.93 -0.70
C PHE A 107 8.41 9.60 -1.55
N GLY A 108 8.14 10.82 -2.04
CA GLY A 108 9.08 11.56 -2.89
C GLY A 108 10.45 11.79 -2.21
N LYS A 109 10.44 12.16 -0.92
CA LYS A 109 11.68 12.33 -0.16
C LYS A 109 12.45 11.03 0.07
N ASN A 110 11.78 9.89 0.28
CA ASN A 110 12.47 8.60 0.39
C ASN A 110 13.07 8.19 -0.94
N TYR A 111 12.32 8.36 -2.03
CA TYR A 111 12.83 8.11 -3.37
C TYR A 111 14.06 8.96 -3.67
N GLU A 112 13.96 10.27 -3.50
CA GLU A 112 15.05 11.19 -3.81
C GLU A 112 16.30 10.97 -2.96
N ARG A 113 16.13 10.66 -1.67
CA ARG A 113 17.27 10.53 -0.74
C ARG A 113 17.91 9.15 -0.70
N ARG A 114 17.15 8.11 -1.04
CA ARG A 114 17.58 6.71 -0.85
C ARG A 114 17.67 5.95 -2.16
N PHE A 115 16.70 6.13 -3.06
CA PHE A 115 16.52 5.23 -4.21
C PHE A 115 16.93 5.82 -5.56
N LYS A 116 17.04 7.16 -5.67
CA LYS A 116 17.22 7.86 -6.95
C LYS A 116 18.43 7.39 -7.74
N ASP A 117 19.54 7.15 -7.06
CA ASP A 117 20.81 6.73 -7.67
C ASP A 117 21.07 5.21 -7.47
N SER A 118 20.03 4.46 -7.12
CA SER A 118 20.06 3.00 -6.98
C SER A 118 19.39 2.32 -8.17
N ASP A 119 19.76 1.08 -8.43
CA ASP A 119 19.12 0.16 -9.39
C ASP A 119 17.91 -0.57 -8.79
N LEU A 120 17.47 -0.22 -7.57
CA LEU A 120 16.42 -0.93 -6.83
C LEU A 120 15.13 -1.14 -7.65
N PHE A 121 14.66 -0.09 -8.31
CA PHE A 121 13.43 -0.18 -9.12
C PHE A 121 13.64 -0.96 -10.41
N GLU A 122 14.85 -0.96 -10.96
CA GLU A 122 15.19 -1.79 -12.11
C GLU A 122 15.15 -3.27 -11.68
N LEU A 123 15.86 -3.64 -10.61
CA LEU A 123 15.90 -4.99 -10.07
C LEU A 123 14.54 -5.59 -9.70
N ILE A 124 13.58 -4.74 -9.31
CA ILE A 124 12.24 -5.20 -8.88
C ILE A 124 11.27 -5.32 -10.06
N PHE A 125 11.38 -4.45 -11.06
CA PHE A 125 10.36 -4.30 -12.10
C PHE A 125 10.84 -4.66 -13.53
N TYR A 126 12.13 -4.90 -13.74
CA TYR A 126 12.75 -5.28 -15.02
C TYR A 126 13.59 -6.55 -14.89
#